data_AF-A0A6S5TB24-F1
#
_entry.id   AF-A0A6S5TB24-F1
#
_cell.length_a   1.000
_cell.length_b   1.000
_cell.length_c   1.000
_cell.angle_alpha   90.00
_cell.angle_beta   90.00
_cell.angle_gamma   90.00
#
_symmetry.space_group_name_H-M   'P 1'
#
loop_
_entity.id
_entity.type
_entity.pdbx_description
1 polymer ?
#
loop_
_entity_poly.entity_id
_entity_poly.type
_entity_poly.pdbx_seq_one_letter_code
_entity_poly.pdbx_strand_id
1 'polypeptide(L)'
;MPSTPVWLALCLCLTVIVSQCAMAGGRATQARSNNASTALIEAASQQYAEGHLDQAAATLERALHIQPNNPATLHYLGVLRLQQGQYQQAETLAARSNLRVGANRALYARNLQLITAARNAQRSGAMPAAIKDSERAGGDASGMITAEQLIRY
;
A
#
# COMPACT_ATOMS: atom_id res chain seq x y z
N MET A 1 -49.26 -34.50 29.94
CA MET A 1 -48.91 -33.37 29.06
C MET A 1 -47.96 -32.46 29.84
N PRO A 2 -46.63 -32.47 29.61
CA PRO A 2 -45.74 -31.54 30.29
C PRO A 2 -45.73 -30.19 29.55
N SER A 3 -46.06 -29.13 30.29
CA SER A 3 -45.97 -27.73 29.87
C SER A 3 -44.50 -27.28 29.79
N THR A 4 -44.05 -26.88 28.60
CA THR A 4 -42.72 -26.31 28.38
C THR A 4 -42.63 -24.89 28.96
N PRO A 5 -41.57 -24.53 29.69
CA PRO A 5 -41.46 -23.21 30.32
C PRO A 5 -41.00 -22.16 29.31
N VAL A 6 -41.87 -21.18 29.06
CA VAL A 6 -41.66 -20.01 28.17
C VAL A 6 -40.45 -19.14 28.59
N TRP A 7 -39.92 -19.35 29.79
CA TRP A 7 -38.73 -18.68 30.33
C TRP A 7 -37.43 -18.94 29.55
N LEU A 8 -37.34 -20.06 28.82
CA LEU A 8 -36.15 -20.33 27.98
C LEU A 8 -36.11 -19.49 26.69
N ALA A 9 -37.26 -18.99 26.22
CA ALA A 9 -37.32 -18.13 25.04
C ALA A 9 -36.87 -16.68 25.35
N LEU A 10 -37.03 -16.23 26.60
CA LEU A 10 -36.72 -14.84 26.97
C LEU A 10 -35.21 -14.59 27.18
N CYS A 11 -34.44 -15.64 27.54
CA CYS A 11 -32.99 -15.55 27.70
C CYS A 11 -32.21 -15.48 26.38
N LEU A 12 -32.79 -15.95 25.27
CA LEU A 12 -32.11 -16.00 23.97
C LEU A 12 -32.17 -14.67 23.19
N CYS A 13 -33.04 -13.73 23.55
CA CYS A 13 -33.14 -12.43 22.87
C CYS A 13 -32.18 -11.35 23.39
N LEU A 14 -31.62 -11.50 24.60
CA LEU A 14 -30.83 -10.42 25.21
C LEU A 14 -29.36 -10.39 24.75
N THR A 15 -28.82 -11.48 24.21
CA THR A 15 -27.38 -11.60 23.91
C THR A 15 -26.96 -11.01 22.55
N VAL A 16 -27.91 -10.65 21.68
CA VAL A 16 -27.62 -10.20 20.31
C VAL A 16 -27.36 -8.69 20.20
N ILE A 17 -27.74 -7.89 21.20
CA ILE A 17 -27.75 -6.42 21.08
C ILE A 17 -26.41 -5.78 21.49
N VAL A 18 -25.61 -6.41 22.36
CA VAL A 18 -24.36 -5.79 22.88
C VAL A 18 -23.19 -5.83 21.88
N SER A 19 -23.27 -6.62 20.80
CA SER A 19 -22.16 -6.82 19.86
C SER A 19 -22.08 -5.81 18.70
N GLN A 20 -22.98 -4.82 18.62
CA GLN A 20 -23.08 -3.95 17.43
C GLN A 20 -22.58 -2.50 17.60
N CYS A 21 -22.05 -2.10 18.76
CA CYS A 21 -21.68 -0.69 18.96
C CYS A 21 -20.23 -0.30 18.55
N ALA A 22 -19.41 -1.23 18.00
CA ALA A 22 -17.98 -0.97 17.77
C ALA A 22 -17.59 -0.56 16.33
N MET A 23 -18.50 -0.54 15.35
CA MET A 23 -18.10 -0.45 13.93
C MET A 23 -18.11 0.96 13.31
N ALA A 24 -18.62 1.98 14.00
CA ALA A 24 -18.68 3.35 13.45
C ALA A 24 -17.34 4.12 13.54
N GLY A 25 -16.49 3.82 14.53
CA GLY A 25 -15.20 4.52 14.74
C GLY A 25 -14.05 4.07 13.83
N GLY A 26 -14.14 2.87 13.25
CA GLY A 26 -13.06 2.30 12.43
C GLY A 26 -12.88 2.99 11.08
N ARG A 27 -13.97 3.44 10.44
CA ARG A 27 -13.92 4.01 9.07
C ARG A 27 -13.24 5.38 9.03
N ALA A 28 -13.52 6.25 10.00
CA ALA A 28 -12.90 7.58 10.09
C ALA A 28 -11.40 7.49 10.42
N THR A 29 -11.02 6.57 11.31
CA THR A 29 -9.62 6.31 11.67
C THR A 29 -8.84 5.74 10.48
N GLN A 30 -9.44 4.79 9.75
CA GLN A 30 -8.85 4.24 8.54
C GLN A 30 -8.69 5.30 7.44
N ALA A 31 -9.70 6.15 7.21
CA ALA A 31 -9.63 7.23 6.22
C ALA A 31 -8.50 8.23 6.56
N ARG A 32 -8.35 8.60 7.84
CA ARG A 32 -7.26 9.47 8.28
C ARG A 32 -5.88 8.81 8.10
N SER A 33 -5.76 7.51 8.41
CA SER A 33 -4.54 6.73 8.16
C SER A 33 -4.21 6.67 6.67
N ASN A 34 -5.21 6.43 5.81
CA ASN A 34 -5.08 6.43 4.35
C ASN A 34 -4.54 7.76 3.83
N ASN A 35 -5.12 8.87 4.29
CA ASN A 35 -4.67 10.21 3.89
C ASN A 35 -3.22 10.48 4.34
N ALA A 36 -2.87 10.10 5.57
CA ALA A 36 -1.51 10.26 6.08
C ALA A 36 -0.48 9.41 5.31
N SER A 37 -0.81 8.16 4.95
CA SER A 37 0.08 7.34 4.13
C SER A 37 0.28 7.91 2.73
N THR A 38 -0.79 8.44 2.11
CA THR A 38 -0.72 9.02 0.77
C THR A 38 0.18 10.25 0.74
N ALA A 39 0.05 11.14 1.72
CA ALA A 39 0.92 12.30 1.85
C ALA A 39 2.40 11.94 2.02
N LEU A 40 2.70 10.85 2.75
CA LEU A 40 4.08 10.37 2.89
C LEU A 40 4.61 9.75 1.60
N ILE A 41 3.78 9.05 0.83
CA ILE A 41 4.17 8.53 -0.49
C ILE A 41 4.52 9.69 -1.44
N GLU A 42 3.72 10.75 -1.44
CA GLU A 42 3.98 11.95 -2.23
C GLU A 42 5.25 12.69 -1.81
N ALA A 43 5.48 12.87 -0.51
CA ALA A 43 6.71 13.46 -0.02
C ALA A 43 7.95 12.62 -0.43
N ALA A 44 7.83 11.29 -0.38
CA ALA A 44 8.91 10.40 -0.80
C ALA A 44 9.17 10.46 -2.31
N SER A 45 8.13 10.63 -3.14
CA SER A 45 8.32 10.76 -4.59
C SER A 45 9.01 12.08 -4.96
N GLN A 46 8.73 13.17 -4.25
CA GLN A 46 9.46 14.43 -4.39
C GLN A 46 10.92 14.28 -3.98
N GLN A 47 11.19 13.70 -2.81
CA GLN A 47 12.56 13.42 -2.34
C GLN A 47 13.33 12.53 -3.33
N TYR A 48 12.66 11.55 -3.93
CA TYR A 48 13.24 10.71 -4.97
C TYR A 48 13.58 11.51 -6.24
N ALA A 49 12.67 12.37 -6.69
CA ALA A 49 12.90 13.23 -7.86
C ALA A 49 14.08 14.20 -7.65
N GLU A 50 14.29 14.64 -6.41
CA GLU A 50 15.43 15.47 -5.99
C GLU A 50 16.74 14.66 -5.80
N GLY A 51 16.69 13.33 -5.91
CA GLY A 51 17.84 12.44 -5.71
C GLY A 51 18.14 12.08 -4.24
N HIS A 52 17.30 12.50 -3.30
CA HIS A 52 17.41 12.21 -1.88
C HIS A 52 16.90 10.81 -1.52
N LEU A 53 17.54 9.75 -2.05
CA LEU A 53 17.07 8.36 -1.96
C LEU A 53 16.92 7.85 -0.51
N ASP A 54 17.84 8.18 0.38
CA ASP A 54 17.78 7.76 1.78
C ASP A 54 16.64 8.45 2.55
N GLN A 55 16.37 9.72 2.24
CA GLN A 55 15.24 10.44 2.81
C GLN A 55 13.91 9.86 2.32
N ALA A 56 13.81 9.59 1.02
CA ALA A 56 12.65 8.94 0.42
C ALA A 56 12.37 7.58 1.07
N ALA A 57 13.43 6.80 1.33
CA ALA A 57 13.30 5.50 2.00
C ALA A 57 12.77 5.66 3.43
N ALA A 58 13.35 6.57 4.22
CA ALA A 58 12.88 6.84 5.58
C ALA A 58 11.42 7.33 5.62
N THR A 59 11.01 8.15 4.65
CA THR A 59 9.63 8.64 4.53
C THR A 59 8.66 7.49 4.20
N LEU A 60 9.02 6.60 3.28
CA LEU A 60 8.21 5.41 2.95
C LEU A 60 8.17 4.39 4.10
N GLU A 61 9.24 4.25 4.88
CA GLU A 61 9.22 3.42 6.07
C GLU A 61 8.22 3.96 7.09
N ARG A 62 8.12 5.27 7.28
CA ARG A 62 7.06 5.87 8.12
C ARG A 62 5.66 5.58 7.55
N ALA A 63 5.48 5.68 6.23
CA ALA A 63 4.21 5.33 5.60
C ALA A 63 3.84 3.87 5.86
N LEU A 64 4.83 2.97 5.85
CA LEU A 64 4.64 1.55 6.13
C LEU A 64 4.31 1.29 7.61
N HIS A 65 4.81 2.09 8.55
CA HIS A 65 4.39 2.00 9.96
C HIS A 65 2.91 2.37 10.15
N ILE A 66 2.41 3.35 9.38
CA ILE A 66 1.00 3.76 9.40
C ILE A 66 0.11 2.69 8.75
N GLN A 67 0.55 2.16 7.60
CA GLN A 67 -0.13 1.07 6.89
C GLN A 67 0.87 -0.01 6.42
N PRO A 68 1.05 -1.08 7.23
CA PRO A 68 2.03 -2.14 6.93
C PRO A 68 1.76 -2.93 5.65
N ASN A 69 0.54 -2.82 5.12
CA ASN A 69 0.04 -3.60 4.00
C ASN A 69 -0.41 -2.72 2.82
N ASN A 70 0.00 -1.45 2.75
CA ASN A 70 -0.32 -0.61 1.61
C ASN A 70 0.52 -1.07 0.38
N PRO A 71 -0.11 -1.50 -0.73
CA PRO A 71 0.62 -2.03 -1.88
C PRO A 71 1.44 -0.95 -2.60
N ALA A 72 1.00 0.31 -2.62
CA ALA A 72 1.74 1.41 -3.23
C ALA A 72 3.02 1.72 -2.44
N THR A 73 2.94 1.81 -1.11
CA THR A 73 4.13 2.01 -0.26
C THR A 73 5.16 0.89 -0.45
N LEU A 74 4.71 -0.38 -0.48
CA LEU A 74 5.57 -1.53 -0.72
C LEU A 74 6.25 -1.48 -2.10
N HIS A 75 5.52 -1.03 -3.13
CA HIS A 75 6.06 -0.85 -4.48
C HIS A 75 7.17 0.21 -4.51
N TYR A 76 6.89 1.43 -4.03
CA TYR A 76 7.85 2.53 -4.04
C TYR A 76 9.10 2.22 -3.20
N LEU A 77 8.93 1.58 -2.03
CA LEU A 77 10.09 1.16 -1.24
C LEU A 77 10.91 0.12 -2.00
N GLY A 78 10.27 -0.78 -2.74
CA GLY A 78 10.94 -1.74 -3.61
C GLY A 78 11.75 -1.06 -4.73
N VAL A 79 11.22 0.00 -5.35
CA VAL A 79 11.94 0.80 -6.36
C VAL A 79 13.20 1.44 -5.76
N LEU A 80 13.09 2.04 -4.57
CA LEU A 80 14.26 2.60 -3.88
C LEU A 80 15.31 1.54 -3.56
N ARG A 81 14.88 0.37 -3.08
CA ARG A 81 15.81 -0.73 -2.77
C ARG A 81 16.48 -1.26 -4.03
N LEU A 82 15.79 -1.27 -5.16
CA LEU A 82 16.39 -1.59 -6.45
C LEU A 82 17.51 -0.59 -6.78
N GLN A 83 17.25 0.71 -6.58
CA GLN A 83 18.22 1.78 -6.81
C GLN A 83 19.42 1.77 -5.86
N GLN A 84 19.23 1.27 -4.64
CA GLN A 84 20.30 1.10 -3.67
C GLN A 84 21.10 -0.19 -3.87
N GLY A 85 20.84 -0.97 -4.94
CA GLY A 85 21.50 -2.25 -5.19
C GLY A 85 20.98 -3.41 -4.32
N GLN A 86 19.94 -3.18 -3.53
CA GLN A 86 19.34 -4.16 -2.60
C GLN A 86 18.28 -5.00 -3.33
N TYR A 87 18.70 -5.69 -4.39
CA TYR A 87 17.80 -6.32 -5.35
C TYR A 87 16.90 -7.40 -4.74
N GLN A 88 17.40 -8.20 -3.80
CA GLN A 88 16.59 -9.24 -3.13
C GLN A 88 15.46 -8.63 -2.29
N GLN A 89 15.71 -7.48 -1.66
CA GLN A 89 14.69 -6.75 -0.91
C GLN A 89 13.65 -6.14 -1.85
N ALA A 90 14.10 -5.56 -2.98
CA ALA A 90 13.21 -5.00 -4.00
C ALA A 90 12.21 -6.04 -4.52
N GLU A 91 12.69 -7.24 -4.86
CA GLU A 91 11.86 -8.36 -5.28
C GLU A 91 10.84 -8.76 -4.19
N THR A 92 11.30 -8.90 -2.95
CA THR A 92 10.45 -9.30 -1.82
C THR A 92 9.33 -8.30 -1.57
N LEU A 93 9.65 -7.01 -1.61
CA LEU A 93 8.68 -5.92 -1.41
C LEU A 93 7.65 -5.88 -2.54
N ALA A 94 8.09 -5.99 -3.80
CA ALA A 94 7.20 -6.03 -4.95
C ALA A 94 6.27 -7.27 -4.94
N ALA A 95 6.79 -8.44 -4.53
CA ALA A 95 5.96 -9.63 -4.37
C ALA A 95 4.92 -9.45 -3.25
N ARG A 96 5.33 -8.90 -2.10
CA ARG A 96 4.39 -8.56 -1.00
C ARG A 96 3.33 -7.55 -1.43
N SER A 97 3.71 -6.57 -2.25
CA SER A 97 2.80 -5.60 -2.86
C SER A 97 1.75 -6.33 -3.70
N ASN A 98 2.15 -7.22 -4.63
CA ASN A 98 1.24 -7.97 -5.49
C ASN A 98 0.18 -8.78 -4.75
N LEU A 99 0.51 -9.32 -3.57
CA LEU A 99 -0.46 -10.03 -2.73
C LEU A 99 -1.59 -9.11 -2.19
N ARG A 100 -1.42 -7.80 -2.26
CA ARG A 100 -2.29 -6.76 -1.67
C ARG A 100 -2.85 -5.76 -2.69
N VAL A 101 -2.44 -5.85 -3.96
CA VAL A 101 -2.84 -4.92 -5.03
C VAL A 101 -4.35 -4.96 -5.33
N GLY A 102 -5.02 -6.09 -5.09
CA GLY A 102 -6.45 -6.25 -5.41
C GLY A 102 -6.71 -6.12 -6.91
N ALA A 103 -7.65 -5.26 -7.30
CA ALA A 103 -8.06 -5.07 -8.70
C ALA A 103 -7.15 -4.09 -9.49
N ASN A 104 -6.15 -3.48 -8.88
CA ASN A 104 -5.30 -2.48 -9.54
C ASN A 104 -4.27 -3.15 -10.47
N ARG A 105 -4.70 -3.44 -11.70
CA ARG A 105 -3.86 -4.12 -12.72
C ARG A 105 -2.61 -3.34 -13.09
N ALA A 106 -2.65 -2.01 -13.03
CA ALA A 106 -1.50 -1.18 -13.36
C ALA A 106 -0.37 -1.37 -12.34
N LEU A 107 -0.69 -1.30 -11.05
CA LEU A 107 0.28 -1.52 -9.98
C LEU A 107 0.80 -2.97 -9.98
N TYR A 108 -0.05 -3.95 -10.28
CA TYR A 108 0.38 -5.33 -10.46
C TYR A 108 1.44 -5.48 -11.56
N ALA A 109 1.19 -4.87 -12.74
CA ALA A 109 2.13 -4.90 -13.85
C ALA A 109 3.47 -4.21 -13.50
N ARG A 110 3.42 -3.06 -12.81
CA ARG A 110 4.62 -2.34 -12.35
C ARG A 110 5.44 -3.17 -11.36
N ASN A 111 4.79 -3.86 -10.42
CA ASN A 111 5.49 -4.79 -9.52
C ASN A 111 6.15 -5.95 -10.26
N LEU A 112 5.52 -6.49 -11.32
CA LEU A 112 6.15 -7.54 -12.13
C LEU A 112 7.39 -7.03 -12.87
N GLN A 113 7.35 -5.80 -13.38
CA GLN A 113 8.52 -5.15 -13.97
C GLN A 113 9.64 -5.00 -12.95
N LEU A 114 9.31 -4.57 -11.73
CA LEU A 114 10.26 -4.43 -10.63
C LEU A 114 10.89 -5.77 -10.21
N ILE A 115 10.10 -6.83 -10.06
CA ILE A 115 10.60 -8.18 -9.78
C ILE A 115 11.57 -8.64 -10.87
N THR A 116 11.20 -8.42 -12.14
CA THR A 116 12.04 -8.83 -13.28
C THR A 116 13.34 -8.04 -13.32
N ALA A 117 13.29 -6.72 -13.12
CA ALA A 117 14.45 -5.86 -13.04
C ALA A 117 15.39 -6.27 -11.89
N ALA A 118 14.84 -6.53 -10.70
CA ALA A 118 15.59 -7.01 -9.54
C ALA A 118 16.31 -8.33 -9.83
N ARG A 119 15.62 -9.31 -10.40
CA ARG A 119 16.22 -10.62 -10.74
C ARG A 119 17.30 -10.51 -11.79
N ASN A 120 17.10 -9.66 -12.80
CA ASN A 120 18.09 -9.43 -13.84
C ASN A 120 19.36 -8.80 -13.26
N ALA A 121 19.21 -7.79 -12.40
CA ALA A 121 20.32 -7.13 -11.73
C ALA A 121 21.09 -8.06 -10.77
N GLN A 122 20.39 -8.94 -10.06
CA GLN A 122 21.03 -9.99 -9.23
C GLN A 122 21.91 -10.92 -10.07
N ARG A 123 21.46 -11.27 -11.29
CA ARG A 123 22.18 -12.20 -12.17
C ARG A 123 23.34 -11.56 -12.90
N SER A 124 23.15 -10.33 -13.38
CA SER A 124 24.17 -9.61 -14.17
C SER A 124 25.18 -8.86 -13.32
N GLY A 125 24.87 -8.55 -12.06
CA GLY A 125 25.62 -7.61 -11.24
C GLY A 125 25.55 -6.16 -11.74
N ALA A 126 24.84 -5.91 -12.85
CA ALA A 126 24.70 -4.60 -13.45
C ALA A 126 23.43 -3.92 -12.97
N MET A 127 23.53 -2.62 -12.75
CA MET A 127 22.40 -1.81 -12.33
C MET A 127 21.28 -1.89 -13.40
N PRO A 128 20.03 -2.21 -13.02
CA PRO A 128 18.94 -2.27 -13.97
C PRO A 128 18.64 -0.85 -14.47
N ALA A 129 18.27 -0.72 -15.74
CA ALA A 129 17.78 0.54 -16.27
C ALA A 129 16.61 1.03 -15.40
N ALA A 130 16.57 2.34 -15.14
CA ALA A 130 15.52 2.95 -14.33
C ALA A 130 14.15 2.46 -14.80
N ILE A 131 13.35 1.94 -13.86
CA ILE A 131 11.97 1.57 -14.15
C ILE A 131 11.27 2.88 -14.48
N LYS A 132 10.98 3.08 -15.76
CA LYS A 132 10.16 4.19 -16.20
C LYS A 132 8.75 3.87 -15.73
N ASP A 133 8.35 4.47 -14.61
CA ASP A 133 6.97 4.47 -14.16
C ASP A 133 6.15 5.18 -15.23
N SER A 134 5.63 4.43 -16.21
CA SER A 134 4.73 4.98 -17.20
C SER A 134 3.43 5.35 -16.48
N GLU A 135 3.27 6.65 -16.20
CA GLU A 135 2.08 7.27 -15.63
C GLU A 135 0.83 7.18 -16.52
N ARG A 136 0.80 6.28 -17.51
CA ARG A 136 -0.34 6.10 -18.40
C ARG A 136 -1.15 4.86 -18.04
N ALA A 137 -2.36 5.14 -17.56
CA ALA A 137 -3.53 4.27 -17.45
C ALA A 137 -3.73 3.49 -16.14
N GLY A 138 -4.73 3.94 -15.38
CA GLY A 138 -5.39 3.14 -14.35
C GLY A 138 -6.12 3.99 -13.33
N GLY A 139 -7.23 4.61 -13.72
CA GLY A 139 -8.09 5.38 -12.83
C GLY A 139 -8.68 4.51 -11.71
N ASP A 140 -8.15 4.68 -10.50
CA ASP A 140 -8.86 4.52 -9.25
C ASP A 140 -8.66 5.80 -8.43
N ALA A 141 -9.59 6.11 -7.54
CA ALA A 141 -9.69 7.40 -6.82
C ALA A 141 -8.49 7.72 -5.88
N SER A 142 -7.39 6.96 -5.96
CA SER A 142 -6.05 7.30 -5.45
C SER A 142 -5.27 8.21 -6.42
N GLY A 143 -5.85 8.61 -7.56
CA GLY A 143 -5.32 9.60 -8.49
C GLY A 143 -5.55 11.07 -8.09
N MET A 144 -5.61 11.40 -6.79
CA MET A 144 -5.80 12.79 -6.34
C MET A 144 -4.54 13.66 -6.38
N ILE A 145 -3.38 13.11 -6.74
CA ILE A 145 -2.17 13.91 -6.98
C ILE A 145 -1.82 13.73 -8.45
N THR A 146 -2.55 14.43 -9.30
CA THR A 146 -2.20 14.57 -10.70
C THR A 146 -0.87 15.31 -10.79
N ALA A 147 0.15 14.66 -11.33
CA ALA A 147 1.45 15.25 -11.67
C ALA A 147 1.34 16.47 -12.61
N GLU A 148 0.15 16.79 -13.14
CA GLU A 148 -0.14 18.06 -13.83
C GLU A 148 -0.14 19.30 -12.91
N GLN A 149 -0.12 19.15 -11.58
CA GLN A 149 0.05 20.29 -10.66
C GLN A 149 1.51 20.60 -10.28
N LEU A 150 2.49 19.76 -10.64
CA LEU A 150 3.90 19.95 -10.25
C LEU A 150 4.86 20.25 -11.41
N ILE A 151 4.38 20.36 -12.64
CA ILE A 151 5.17 20.84 -13.80
C ILE A 151 4.49 22.05 -14.43
N ARG A 152 4.04 22.98 -13.59
CA ARG A 152 3.67 24.33 -14.03
C ARG A 152 4.16 25.36 -13.03
N TYR A 153 5.48 25.43 -12.86
CA TYR A 153 6.33 26.64 -12.91
C TYR A 153 7.79 26.20 -13.03
#